data_AF-A0AAU7VMQ5-F1
#
_entry.id   AF-A0AAU7VMQ5-F1
#
_cell.length_a   1.000
_cell.length_b   1.000
_cell.length_c   1.000
_cell.angle_alpha   90.00
_cell.angle_beta   90.00
_cell.angle_gamma   90.00
#
_symmetry.space_group_name_H-M   'P 1'
#
loop_
_entity.id
_entity.type
_entity.pdbx_description
1 polymer ?
#
loop_
_entity_poly.entity_id
_entity_poly.type
_entity_poly.pdbx_seq_one_letter_code
_entity_poly.pdbx_strand_id
1 'polypeptide(L)'
;MGHRIKGLGYTVLYGDKAKDMGEYALLSLKRLSPKLKNQYFSWDSKYCIEKIKGQFGHPSYVIDGLYSGEVKVWVLLTSTGNVIYIEGWPSVEPAALYVHCKTFDETITTFCKWLTVSNNAKHLKVLDGGKTVAYS
;
A
#
# COMPACT_ATOMS: atom_id res chain seq x y z
N MET A 1 11.91 7.03 10.39
CA MET A 1 10.96 6.44 11.36
C MET A 1 10.60 5.04 10.90
N GLY A 2 10.60 4.05 11.80
CA GLY A 2 10.21 2.68 11.45
C GLY A 2 8.70 2.49 11.60
N HIS A 3 8.04 2.05 10.54
CA HIS A 3 6.61 1.73 10.52
C HIS A 3 6.42 0.24 10.76
N ARG A 4 5.29 -0.17 11.37
CA ARG A 4 4.98 -1.58 11.58
C ARG A 4 3.60 -1.95 11.09
N ILE A 5 3.50 -3.10 10.45
CA ILE A 5 2.22 -3.73 10.09
C ILE A 5 2.26 -5.15 10.64
N LYS A 6 1.32 -5.49 11.54
CA LYS A 6 1.25 -6.81 12.21
C LYS A 6 2.59 -7.29 12.77
N GLY A 7 3.38 -6.37 13.34
CA GLY A 7 4.67 -6.67 13.94
C GLY A 7 5.86 -6.65 12.96
N LEU A 8 5.65 -6.73 11.65
CA LEU A 8 6.73 -6.64 10.65
C LEU A 8 7.13 -5.17 10.42
N GLY A 9 8.42 -4.93 10.22
CA GLY A 9 9.00 -3.59 10.09
C GLY A 9 9.08 -3.12 8.64
N TYR A 10 8.80 -1.85 8.42
CA TYR A 10 8.83 -1.18 7.12
C TYR A 10 9.45 0.21 7.30
N THR A 11 10.51 0.51 6.57
CA THR A 11 11.20 1.80 6.61
C THR A 11 11.04 2.48 5.27
N VAL A 12 10.48 3.70 5.27
CA VAL A 12 10.41 4.51 4.04
C VAL A 12 11.81 5.03 3.72
N LEU A 13 12.26 4.80 2.50
CA LEU A 13 13.48 5.38 1.95
C LEU A 13 13.16 6.70 1.25
N TYR A 14 14.11 7.63 1.19
CA TYR A 14 13.93 8.94 0.56
C TYR A 14 15.13 9.30 -0.31
N GLY A 15 14.93 10.26 -1.23
CA GLY A 15 15.99 10.78 -2.10
C GLY A 15 16.58 9.74 -3.04
N ASP A 16 17.87 9.87 -3.36
CA ASP A 16 18.54 8.99 -4.35
C ASP A 16 18.55 7.53 -3.91
N LYS A 17 18.72 7.28 -2.60
CA LYS A 17 18.63 5.91 -2.05
C LYS A 17 17.28 5.24 -2.33
N ALA A 18 16.18 6.01 -2.37
CA ALA A 18 14.88 5.45 -2.73
C ALA A 18 14.83 5.05 -4.20
N LYS A 19 15.38 5.88 -5.10
CA LYS A 19 15.44 5.59 -6.54
C LYS A 19 16.26 4.33 -6.80
N ASP A 20 17.49 4.28 -6.27
CA ASP A 20 18.39 3.13 -6.42
C ASP A 20 17.76 1.84 -5.90
N MET A 21 17.15 1.89 -4.70
CA MET A 21 16.53 0.71 -4.11
C MET A 21 15.25 0.30 -4.85
N GLY A 22 14.50 1.27 -5.40
CA GLY A 22 13.28 1.04 -6.16
C GLY A 22 13.51 0.18 -7.41
N GLU A 23 14.67 0.32 -8.07
CA GLU A 23 15.04 -0.45 -9.27
C GLU A 23 15.12 -1.96 -9.01
N TYR A 24 15.34 -2.38 -7.77
CA TYR A 24 15.35 -3.80 -7.41
C TYR A 24 13.93 -4.41 -7.31
N ALA A 25 12.88 -3.61 -7.27
CA ALA A 25 11.50 -4.06 -7.13
C ALA A 25 10.88 -4.41 -8.49
N LEU A 26 11.34 -5.50 -9.10
CA LEU A 26 10.96 -5.89 -10.47
C LEU A 26 9.67 -6.72 -10.55
N LEU A 27 9.20 -7.30 -9.44
CA LEU A 27 8.06 -8.21 -9.42
C LEU A 27 6.76 -7.46 -9.11
N SER A 28 5.93 -7.26 -10.13
CA SER A 28 4.58 -6.71 -9.96
C SER A 28 3.70 -7.65 -9.13
N LEU A 29 3.03 -7.14 -8.08
CA LEU A 29 2.13 -7.94 -7.24
C LEU A 29 0.97 -8.58 -8.03
N LYS A 30 0.49 -7.89 -9.07
CA LYS A 30 -0.50 -8.42 -10.05
C LYS A 30 -0.09 -9.74 -10.69
N ARG A 31 1.21 -10.07 -10.74
CA ARG A 31 1.77 -11.23 -11.43
C ARG A 31 2.20 -12.38 -10.49
N LEU A 32 2.17 -12.18 -9.17
CA LEU A 32 2.75 -13.14 -8.22
C LEU A 32 1.87 -14.38 -7.96
N SER A 33 0.55 -14.22 -7.88
CA SER A 33 -0.38 -15.35 -7.78
C SER A 33 -1.81 -14.97 -8.17
N PRO A 34 -2.66 -15.91 -8.59
CA PRO A 34 -4.07 -15.63 -8.87
C PRO A 34 -4.83 -15.03 -7.68
N LYS A 35 -4.53 -15.51 -6.45
CA LYS A 35 -5.17 -15.02 -5.23
C LYS A 35 -4.80 -13.56 -4.93
N LEU A 36 -3.52 -13.20 -5.04
CA LEU A 36 -3.05 -11.82 -4.84
C LEU A 36 -3.50 -10.91 -5.97
N LYS A 37 -3.55 -11.42 -7.20
CA LYS A 37 -4.10 -10.70 -8.35
C LYS A 37 -5.54 -10.26 -8.08
N ASN A 38 -6.39 -11.17 -7.61
CA ASN A 38 -7.79 -10.85 -7.32
C ASN A 38 -7.93 -9.83 -6.17
N GLN A 39 -7.12 -9.95 -5.12
CA GLN A 39 -7.08 -8.96 -4.03
C GLN A 39 -6.64 -7.59 -4.54
N TYR A 40 -5.56 -7.55 -5.31
CA TYR A 40 -5.01 -6.32 -5.88
C TYR A 40 -6.04 -5.61 -6.77
N PHE A 41 -6.77 -6.35 -7.61
CA PHE A 41 -7.80 -5.76 -8.48
C PHE A 41 -9.08 -5.34 -7.75
N SER A 42 -9.31 -5.80 -6.51
CA SER A 42 -10.44 -5.34 -5.71
C SER A 42 -10.15 -4.05 -4.94
N TRP A 43 -8.93 -3.53 -5.02
CA TRP A 43 -8.54 -2.33 -4.30
C TRP A 43 -9.05 -1.07 -4.98
N ASP A 44 -9.64 -0.18 -4.19
CA ASP A 44 -9.92 1.19 -4.58
C ASP A 44 -8.61 1.98 -4.50
N SER A 45 -8.05 2.33 -5.65
CA SER A 45 -6.76 3.00 -5.75
C SER A 45 -6.70 4.27 -4.91
N LYS A 46 -7.75 5.11 -4.99
CA LYS A 46 -7.80 6.40 -4.28
C LYS A 46 -7.75 6.19 -2.77
N TYR A 47 -8.58 5.28 -2.25
CA TYR A 47 -8.57 4.92 -0.84
C TYR A 47 -7.22 4.33 -0.40
N CYS A 48 -6.66 3.44 -1.22
CA CYS A 48 -5.40 2.78 -0.89
C CYS A 48 -4.22 3.76 -0.86
N ILE A 49 -4.17 4.71 -1.80
CA ILE A 49 -3.18 5.81 -1.79
C ILE A 49 -3.28 6.60 -0.48
N GLU A 50 -4.48 7.00 -0.06
CA GLU A 50 -4.67 7.72 1.20
C GLU A 50 -4.31 6.87 2.42
N LYS A 51 -4.56 5.56 2.40
CA LYS A 51 -4.13 4.65 3.48
C LYS A 51 -2.63 4.49 3.54
N ILE A 52 -1.95 4.38 2.42
CA ILE A 52 -0.48 4.32 2.34
C ILE A 52 0.10 5.63 2.87
N LYS A 53 -0.43 6.77 2.43
CA LYS A 53 -0.05 8.09 2.96
C LYS A 53 -0.29 8.20 4.47
N GLY A 54 -1.43 7.75 4.97
CA GLY A 54 -1.73 7.78 6.41
C GLY A 54 -0.81 6.87 7.24
N GLN A 55 -0.37 5.74 6.69
CA GLN A 55 0.49 4.78 7.37
C GLN A 55 1.98 5.16 7.31
N PHE A 56 2.46 5.65 6.17
CA PHE A 56 3.88 5.84 5.87
C PHE A 56 4.28 7.31 5.76
N GLY A 57 3.32 8.23 5.79
CA GLY A 57 3.57 9.66 5.64
C GLY A 57 3.79 10.07 4.18
N HIS A 58 4.68 11.05 4.00
CA HIS A 58 4.99 11.63 2.69
C HIS A 58 5.62 10.60 1.74
N PRO A 59 5.42 10.75 0.42
CA PRO A 59 6.08 9.89 -0.56
C PRO A 59 7.60 10.03 -0.48
N SER A 60 8.29 8.95 -0.84
CA SER A 60 9.76 8.90 -1.00
C SER A 60 10.26 9.95 -1.98
N TYR A 61 9.52 10.17 -3.06
CA TYR A 61 9.68 11.24 -4.04
C TYR A 61 8.41 11.36 -4.90
N VAL A 62 8.32 12.44 -5.66
CA VAL A 62 7.24 12.69 -6.62
C VAL A 62 7.84 12.73 -8.02
N ILE A 63 7.15 12.11 -8.98
CA ILE A 63 7.47 12.21 -10.40
C ILE A 63 6.43 13.11 -11.04
N ASP A 64 6.87 14.19 -11.69
CA ASP A 64 5.98 15.08 -12.43
C ASP A 64 5.64 14.45 -13.78
N GLY A 65 4.42 13.93 -13.90
CA GLY A 65 3.91 13.38 -15.14
C GLY A 65 3.35 14.49 -16.05
N LEU A 66 3.92 14.63 -17.25
CA LEU A 66 3.51 15.63 -18.27
C LEU A 66 2.00 15.68 -18.54
N TYR A 67 1.29 14.55 -18.44
CA TYR A 67 -0.14 14.44 -18.77
C TYR A 67 -1.00 13.77 -17.69
N SER A 68 -0.37 13.20 -16.66
CA SER A 68 -1.02 12.41 -15.61
C SER A 68 -1.07 13.13 -14.27
N GLY A 69 -0.46 14.32 -14.17
CA GLY A 69 -0.17 14.98 -12.90
C GLY A 69 0.92 14.25 -12.11
N GLU A 70 1.07 14.64 -10.84
CA GLU A 70 2.05 14.07 -9.92
C GLU A 70 1.81 12.58 -9.66
N VAL A 71 2.87 11.78 -9.81
CA VAL A 71 2.93 10.39 -9.36
C VAL A 71 3.67 10.35 -8.03
N LYS A 72 3.00 9.84 -6.99
CA LYS A 72 3.53 9.75 -5.63
C LYS A 72 4.17 8.38 -5.44
N VAL A 73 5.46 8.34 -5.17
CA VAL A 73 6.20 7.08 -5.05
C VAL A 73 6.56 6.81 -3.59
N TRP A 74 6.30 5.61 -3.10
CA TRP A 74 6.84 5.12 -1.82
C TRP A 74 7.75 3.92 -2.07
N VAL A 75 8.97 3.97 -1.52
CA VAL A 75 9.94 2.88 -1.54
C VAL A 75 10.18 2.44 -0.10
N LEU A 76 9.77 1.23 0.21
CA LEU A 76 9.84 0.66 1.56
C LEU A 76 10.91 -0.43 1.61
N LEU A 77 11.83 -0.32 2.57
CA LEU A 77 12.71 -1.41 2.98
C LEU A 77 12.04 -2.18 4.12
N THR A 78 11.83 -3.48 3.94
CA THR A 78 11.19 -4.32 4.95
C THR A 78 12.21 -4.91 5.93
N SER A 79 11.73 -5.43 7.06
CA SER A 79 12.59 -6.11 8.05
C SER A 79 13.27 -7.38 7.54
N THR A 80 12.81 -7.96 6.42
CA THR A 80 13.45 -9.10 5.74
C THR A 80 14.51 -8.67 4.72
N GLY A 81 14.77 -7.36 4.57
CA GLY A 81 15.66 -6.82 3.53
C GLY A 81 15.03 -6.79 2.13
N ASN A 82 13.71 -6.95 2.04
CA ASN A 82 12.95 -6.85 0.81
C ASN A 82 12.61 -5.39 0.50
N VAL A 83 12.27 -5.12 -0.76
CA VAL A 83 11.86 -3.79 -1.22
C VAL A 83 10.42 -3.85 -1.70
N ILE A 84 9.60 -2.88 -1.28
CA ILE A 84 8.27 -2.62 -1.84
C ILE A 84 8.32 -1.26 -2.52
N TYR A 85 8.01 -1.25 -3.81
CA TYR A 85 7.91 -0.05 -4.62
C TYR A 85 6.45 0.20 -4.97
N ILE A 86 5.95 1.38 -4.65
CA ILE A 86 4.55 1.76 -4.77
C ILE A 86 4.46 3.03 -5.59
N GLU A 87 3.65 3.02 -6.65
CA GLU A 87 3.26 4.22 -7.38
C GLU A 87 1.78 4.51 -7.17
N GLY A 88 1.49 5.66 -6.55
CA GLY A 88 0.15 6.22 -6.49
C GLY A 88 -0.03 7.29 -7.56
N TRP A 89 -1.02 7.10 -8.42
CA TRP A 89 -1.42 8.03 -9.46
C TRP A 89 -2.78 8.64 -9.08
N PRO A 90 -2.83 9.64 -8.19
CA PRO A 90 -4.09 10.18 -7.68
C PRO A 90 -4.83 11.08 -8.68
N SER A 91 -4.13 11.62 -9.68
CA SER A 91 -4.65 12.66 -10.59
C SER A 91 -5.17 12.12 -11.92
N VAL A 92 -4.96 10.82 -12.21
CA VAL A 92 -5.56 10.15 -13.37
C VAL A 92 -6.98 9.68 -13.03
N GLU A 93 -7.85 9.57 -14.05
CA GLU A 93 -9.23 9.09 -13.88
C GLU A 93 -9.46 7.80 -14.69
N PRO A 94 -9.74 6.65 -14.04
CA PRO A 94 -9.76 6.45 -12.59
C PRO A 94 -8.35 6.45 -11.98
N ALA A 95 -8.23 6.84 -10.70
CA ALA A 95 -6.97 6.81 -9.97
C ALA A 95 -6.32 5.42 -10.05
N ALA A 96 -5.00 5.37 -10.14
CA ALA A 96 -4.26 4.11 -10.28
C ALA A 96 -3.26 3.89 -9.14
N LEU A 97 -3.03 2.63 -8.79
CA LEU A 97 -2.06 2.20 -7.78
C LEU A 97 -1.27 1.01 -8.33
N TYR A 98 0.04 1.13 -8.41
CA TYR A 98 0.94 0.04 -8.82
C TYR A 98 1.84 -0.35 -7.67
N VAL A 99 2.01 -1.66 -7.45
CA VAL A 99 2.85 -2.18 -6.38
C VAL A 99 3.74 -3.28 -6.92
N HIS A 100 5.03 -3.13 -6.66
CA HIS A 100 6.09 -4.06 -7.04
C HIS A 100 6.92 -4.43 -5.81
N CYS A 101 7.58 -5.58 -5.87
CA CYS A 101 8.52 -6.01 -4.84
C CYS A 101 9.74 -6.71 -5.43
N LYS A 102 10.81 -6.84 -4.63
CA LYS A 102 12.03 -7.55 -5.05
C LYS A 102 11.83 -9.07 -5.03
N THR A 103 11.31 -9.60 -3.93
CA THR A 103 10.97 -11.03 -3.77
C THR A 103 9.59 -11.19 -3.13
N PHE A 104 8.98 -12.37 -3.23
CA PHE A 104 7.75 -12.67 -2.51
C PHE A 104 8.03 -13.33 -1.17
N ASP A 105 7.66 -12.65 -0.08
CA ASP A 105 7.84 -13.15 1.30
C ASP A 105 6.67 -12.77 2.23
N GLU A 106 6.85 -13.01 3.53
CA GLU A 106 5.87 -12.68 4.56
C GLU A 106 5.59 -11.18 4.70
N THR A 107 6.56 -10.31 4.44
CA THR A 107 6.41 -8.85 4.56
C THR A 107 5.54 -8.31 3.42
N ILE A 108 5.67 -8.89 2.22
CA ILE A 108 4.79 -8.60 1.08
C ILE A 108 3.38 -9.11 1.36
N THR A 109 3.27 -10.37 1.79
CA THR A 109 1.97 -10.98 2.11
C THR A 109 1.21 -10.19 3.18
N THR A 110 1.92 -9.75 4.22
CA THR A 110 1.36 -8.95 5.32
C THR A 110 0.92 -7.58 4.85
N PHE A 111 1.72 -6.90 4.04
CA PHE A 111 1.37 -5.62 3.42
C PHE A 111 0.08 -5.74 2.59
N CYS A 112 0.01 -6.72 1.70
CA CYS A 112 -1.17 -6.96 0.85
C CYS A 112 -2.43 -7.24 1.67
N LYS A 113 -2.33 -8.10 2.70
CA LYS A 113 -3.45 -8.42 3.59
C LYS A 113 -3.92 -7.18 4.35
N TRP A 114 -3.01 -6.38 4.88
CA TRP A 114 -3.35 -5.14 5.57
C TRP A 114 -4.12 -4.17 4.66
N LEU A 115 -3.63 -3.96 3.44
CA LEU A 115 -4.28 -3.05 2.50
C LEU A 115 -5.65 -3.59 2.06
N THR A 116 -5.76 -4.90 1.81
CA THR A 116 -7.03 -5.57 1.47
C THR A 116 -8.06 -5.46 2.59
N VAL A 117 -7.66 -5.74 3.84
CA VAL A 117 -8.56 -5.63 5.00
C VAL A 117 -9.02 -4.18 5.18
N SER A 118 -8.10 -3.22 5.08
CA SER A 118 -8.45 -1.79 5.16
C SER A 118 -9.43 -1.39 4.07
N ASN A 119 -9.16 -1.78 2.83
CA ASN A 119 -10.02 -1.51 1.67
C ASN A 119 -11.42 -2.10 1.86
N ASN A 120 -11.53 -3.33 2.35
CA ASN A 120 -12.84 -3.96 2.56
C ASN A 120 -13.59 -3.32 3.73
N ALA A 121 -12.89 -2.88 4.77
CA ALA A 121 -13.48 -2.20 5.91
C ALA A 121 -14.06 -0.81 5.55
N LYS A 122 -13.68 -0.20 4.43
CA LYS A 122 -14.24 1.10 4.00
C LYS A 122 -15.76 1.07 3.77
N HIS A 123 -16.29 -0.10 3.46
CA HIS A 123 -17.72 -0.32 3.21
C HIS A 123 -18.49 -0.80 4.45
N LEU A 124 -17.79 -1.13 5.54
CA LEU A 124 -18.42 -1.54 6.78
C LEU A 124 -18.74 -0.27 7.60
N LYS A 125 -20.01 0.17 7.54
CA LYS A 125 -20.51 1.14 8.52
C LYS A 125 -20.70 0.42 9.86
N VAL A 126 -20.11 0.95 10.93
CA VAL A 126 -20.50 0.57 12.28
C VAL A 126 -21.92 1.08 12.48
N LEU A 127 -22.86 0.16 12.70
CA LEU A 127 -24.21 0.51 13.16
C LEU A 127 -24.13 0.58 14.69
N ASP A 128 -24.26 1.78 15.26
CA ASP A 128 -24.47 1.95 16.70
C ASP A 128 -25.88 1.45 17.04
N GLY A 129 -26.00 0.16 17.35
CA GLY A 129 -27.29 -0.52 17.52
C GLY A 129 -27.35 -1.57 18.62
N GLY A 130 -26.40 -1.60 19.55
CA GLY A 130 -26.37 -2.58 20.64
C GLY A 130 -26.67 -1.98 22.01
N LYS A 131 -27.87 -1.44 22.25
CA LYS A 131 -28.32 -1.23 23.64
C LYS A 131 -28.59 -2.59 24.27
N THR A 132 -27.73 -3.04 25.17
CA THR A 132 -28.06 -4.08 26.14
C THR A 132 -29.06 -3.51 27.14
N VAL A 133 -30.34 -3.74 26.89
CA VAL A 133 -31.35 -3.57 27.94
C VAL A 133 -31.41 -4.90 28.69
N ALA A 134 -30.66 -4.98 29.79
CA ALA A 134 -30.90 -6.00 30.80
C ALA A 134 -32.23 -5.66 31.47
N TYR A 135 -33.27 -6.45 31.18
CA TYR A 135 -34.45 -6.48 32.03
C TYR A 135 -34.18 -7.48 33.15
N SER A 136 -33.94 -6.93 34.34
CA SER A 136 -34.07 -7.59 35.65
C SER A 136 -35.52 -7.84 35.99
#